data_AF-A0A8G0KWQ0-F1
#
_entry.id   AF-A0A8G0KWQ0-F1
#
_cell.length_a   1.000
_cell.length_b   1.000
_cell.length_c   1.000
_cell.angle_alpha   90.00
_cell.angle_beta   90.00
_cell.angle_gamma   90.00
#
_symmetry.space_group_name_H-M   'P 1'
#
loop_
_entity.id
_entity.type
_entity.pdbx_description
1 polymer ?
#
loop_
_entity_poly.entity_id
_entity_poly.type
_entity_poly.pdbx_seq_one_letter_code
_entity_poly.pdbx_strand_id
1 'polypeptide(L)'
;MNSHYYNINIKITIGGKLVITQVKSIEIEKSIDKFSDTAKIELPRGFRNLKVNGTTDTIAYKSIFELINKGDTVVVEAGYNGELVKEFEGYISSVGADIPLILECEDEMYRLKKLPKVSKTFSSCKLKDIVNFLLPNYQSEVIDMDLGKFMIDNATPFDVFERLKRIAVCGFTSKEKS
;
A
#
# COMPACT_ATOMS: atom_id res chain seq x y z
N MET A 1 -1.16 -5.03 43.77
CA MET A 1 -2.03 -5.27 42.60
C MET A 1 -1.46 -4.42 41.48
N ASN A 2 -0.77 -5.03 40.51
CA ASN A 2 -0.13 -4.29 39.43
C ASN A 2 -1.07 -4.31 38.22
N SER A 3 -1.78 -3.20 38.00
CA SER A 3 -2.56 -3.00 36.79
C SER A 3 -1.65 -2.41 35.72
N HIS A 4 -1.47 -3.13 34.61
CA HIS A 4 -0.77 -2.63 33.43
C HIS A 4 -1.79 -1.99 32.49
N TYR A 5 -1.59 -0.71 32.18
CA TYR A 5 -2.41 0.04 31.23
C TYR A 5 -1.60 0.24 29.95
N TYR A 6 -2.18 -0.09 28.80
CA TYR A 6 -1.58 0.13 27.49
C TYR A 6 -2.45 1.11 26.71
N ASN A 7 -1.86 2.22 26.26
CA ASN A 7 -2.53 3.15 25.37
C ASN A 7 -2.17 2.78 23.93
N ILE A 8 -3.17 2.51 23.10
CA ILE A 8 -2.95 2.34 21.66
C ILE A 8 -2.84 3.71 21.01
N ASN A 9 -1.79 3.89 20.22
CA ASN A 9 -1.55 5.08 19.42
C ASN A 9 -1.62 4.71 17.95
N ILE A 10 -2.17 5.63 17.16
CA ILE A 10 -2.29 5.47 15.73
C ILE A 10 -1.94 6.78 15.03
N LYS A 11 -1.28 6.65 13.89
CA LYS A 11 -0.87 7.77 13.06
C LYS A 11 -0.97 7.34 11.61
N ILE A 12 -1.80 8.06 10.87
CA ILE A 12 -1.98 7.87 9.43
C ILE A 12 -1.46 9.12 8.75
N THR A 13 -0.53 8.92 7.83
CA THR A 13 0.03 10.01 7.02
C THR A 13 -0.45 9.85 5.59
N ILE A 14 -1.17 10.84 5.07
CA ILE A 14 -1.69 10.86 3.70
C ILE A 14 -0.97 11.96 2.89
N GLY A 15 -0.48 11.60 1.71
CA GLY A 15 0.19 12.51 0.78
C GLY A 15 1.40 13.24 1.35
N GLY A 16 2.02 12.69 2.41
CA GLY A 16 3.15 13.28 3.14
C GLY A 16 2.84 14.55 3.95
N LYS A 17 1.57 15.01 3.97
CA LYS A 17 1.18 16.34 4.49
C LYS A 17 0.07 16.29 5.53
N LEU A 18 -0.87 15.36 5.37
CA LEU A 18 -2.03 15.22 6.23
C LEU A 18 -1.76 14.13 7.26
N VAL A 19 -1.74 14.49 8.54
CA VAL A 19 -1.53 13.53 9.64
C VAL A 19 -2.80 13.41 10.47
N ILE A 20 -3.32 12.18 10.52
CA ILE A 20 -4.54 11.81 11.24
C ILE A 20 -4.16 10.88 12.39
N THR A 21 -4.53 11.23 13.62
CA THR A 21 -4.29 10.41 14.81
C THR A 21 -5.57 9.84 15.43
N GLN A 22 -6.70 10.01 14.74
CA GLN A 22 -8.01 9.54 15.17
C GLN A 22 -8.72 8.90 13.99
N VAL A 23 -9.14 7.65 14.17
CA VAL A 23 -9.89 6.88 13.19
C VAL A 23 -11.00 6.13 13.88
N LYS A 24 -12.07 5.82 13.15
CA LYS A 24 -13.14 4.99 13.66
C LYS A 24 -12.74 3.52 13.61
N SER A 25 -12.21 3.08 12.49
CA SER A 25 -11.72 1.71 12.30
C SER A 25 -10.62 1.67 11.25
N ILE A 26 -9.70 0.70 11.39
CA ILE A 26 -8.77 0.31 10.33
C ILE A 26 -8.83 -1.20 10.20
N GLU A 27 -8.98 -1.66 8.97
CA GLU A 27 -8.92 -3.06 8.59
C GLU A 27 -7.77 -3.22 7.59
N ILE A 28 -6.76 -4.02 7.94
CA ILE A 28 -5.62 -4.32 7.07
C ILE A 28 -5.71 -5.81 6.75
N GLU A 29 -5.79 -6.15 5.47
CA GLU A 29 -5.83 -7.51 5.00
C GLU A 29 -4.50 -7.87 4.33
N LYS A 30 -3.72 -8.71 5.01
CA LYS A 30 -2.47 -9.28 4.48
C LYS A 30 -2.66 -10.77 4.29
N SER A 31 -2.40 -11.25 3.08
CA SER A 31 -2.53 -12.68 2.78
C SER A 31 -1.46 -13.12 1.80
N ILE A 32 -0.82 -14.25 2.09
CA ILE A 32 0.14 -14.91 1.20
C ILE A 32 -0.56 -15.33 -0.10
N ASP A 33 -1.85 -15.62 -0.05
CA ASP A 33 -2.64 -16.03 -1.22
C ASP A 33 -3.01 -14.83 -2.09
N LYS A 34 -3.28 -13.67 -1.49
CA LYS A 34 -3.51 -12.42 -2.24
C LYS A 34 -2.21 -11.88 -2.80
N PHE A 35 -2.29 -11.20 -3.94
CA PHE A 35 -1.11 -10.61 -4.60
C PHE A 35 -0.87 -9.16 -4.19
N SER A 36 -1.89 -8.52 -3.62
CA SER A 36 -1.83 -7.15 -3.11
C SER A 36 -2.43 -7.13 -1.71
N ASP A 37 -1.75 -6.46 -0.80
CA ASP A 37 -2.30 -6.12 0.49
C ASP A 37 -3.29 -4.95 0.35
N THR A 38 -4.35 -4.97 1.14
CA THR A 38 -5.36 -3.92 1.15
C THR A 38 -5.56 -3.36 2.54
N ALA A 39 -5.90 -2.08 2.61
CA ALA A 39 -6.30 -1.44 3.85
C ALA A 39 -7.57 -0.62 3.65
N LYS A 40 -8.46 -0.66 4.64
CA LYS A 40 -9.68 0.12 4.70
C LYS A 40 -9.65 0.98 5.95
N ILE A 41 -9.68 2.30 5.75
CA ILE A 41 -9.61 3.29 6.83
C ILE A 41 -10.95 4.01 6.89
N GLU A 42 -11.65 3.87 8.01
CA GLU A 42 -12.91 4.58 8.25
C GLU A 42 -12.65 5.78 9.17
N LEU A 43 -12.96 6.97 8.66
CA LEU A 43 -12.76 8.22 9.38
C LEU A 43 -13.99 8.59 10.22
N PRO A 44 -13.79 9.18 11.42
CA PRO A 44 -14.89 9.60 12.28
C PRO A 44 -15.57 10.86 11.72
N ARG A 45 -16.89 11.00 11.93
CA ARG A 45 -17.70 12.13 11.42
C ARG A 45 -17.24 13.53 11.85
N GLY A 46 -16.45 13.62 12.92
CA GLY A 46 -15.88 14.85 13.41
C GLY A 46 -14.43 14.62 13.77
N PHE A 47 -13.57 15.52 13.30
CA PHE A 47 -12.17 15.51 13.67
C PHE A 47 -11.92 16.57 14.73
N ARG A 48 -11.34 16.17 15.86
CA ARG A 48 -10.76 17.09 16.83
C ARG A 48 -9.25 17.10 16.64
N ASN A 49 -8.67 18.28 16.37
CA ASN A 49 -7.23 18.52 16.30
C ASN A 49 -6.48 17.80 15.16
N LEU A 50 -6.81 18.11 13.90
CA LEU A 50 -5.98 17.66 12.78
C LEU A 50 -4.78 18.59 12.61
N LYS A 51 -3.61 18.00 12.35
CA LYS A 51 -2.41 18.75 11.97
C LYS A 51 -2.26 18.68 10.46
N VAL A 52 -2.30 19.84 9.80
CA VAL A 52 -2.01 19.98 8.38
C VAL A 52 -0.77 20.85 8.27
N ASN A 53 0.29 20.34 7.63
CA ASN A 53 1.54 21.08 7.41
C ASN A 53 2.19 21.67 8.69
N GLY A 54 2.05 21.01 9.84
CA GLY A 54 2.67 21.45 11.10
C GLY A 54 1.92 22.56 11.86
N THR A 55 0.88 23.15 11.27
CA THR A 55 -0.06 24.06 11.96
C THR A 55 -1.29 23.29 12.46
N THR A 56 -1.73 23.62 13.69
CA THR A 56 -2.91 23.02 14.31
C THR A 56 -4.12 23.84 13.93
N ASP A 57 -4.77 23.50 12.82
CA ASP A 57 -6.00 24.15 12.38
C ASP A 57 -7.21 23.26 12.70
N THR A 58 -8.27 23.85 13.24
CA THR A 58 -9.55 23.17 13.45
C THR A 58 -10.27 23.09 12.11
N ILE A 59 -9.84 22.17 11.26
CA ILE A 59 -10.39 22.03 9.92
C ILE A 59 -11.74 21.31 9.99
N ALA A 60 -12.77 21.94 9.43
CA ALA A 60 -14.06 21.31 9.24
C ALA A 60 -13.93 20.09 8.31
N TYR A 61 -14.70 19.05 8.58
CA TYR A 61 -14.72 17.76 7.85
C TYR A 61 -14.66 17.90 6.31
N LYS A 62 -15.27 18.98 5.78
CA LYS A 62 -15.34 19.29 4.36
C LYS A 62 -13.99 19.55 3.68
N SER A 63 -13.03 20.18 4.36
CA SER A 63 -11.73 20.48 3.73
C SER A 63 -10.78 19.29 3.73
N ILE A 64 -11.01 18.26 4.56
CA ILE A 64 -10.21 17.02 4.54
C ILE A 64 -10.48 16.24 3.26
N PHE A 65 -11.74 16.24 2.80
CA PHE A 65 -12.13 15.64 1.53
C PHE A 65 -11.40 16.28 0.34
N GLU A 66 -11.17 17.60 0.39
CA GLU A 66 -10.42 18.33 -0.64
C GLU A 66 -8.90 18.04 -0.60
N LEU A 67 -8.38 17.61 0.55
CA LEU A 67 -6.97 17.32 0.75
C LEU A 67 -6.57 15.89 0.37
N ILE A 68 -7.54 14.98 0.28
CA ILE A 68 -7.35 13.56 0.01
C ILE A 68 -7.75 13.27 -1.43
N ASN A 69 -6.80 12.80 -2.23
CA ASN A 69 -7.03 12.42 -3.62
C ASN A 69 -6.71 10.96 -3.87
N LYS A 70 -7.37 10.39 -4.88
CA LYS A 70 -7.03 9.05 -5.39
C LYS A 70 -5.59 9.03 -5.89
N GLY A 71 -4.81 8.08 -5.40
CA GLY A 71 -3.39 7.93 -5.72
C GLY A 71 -2.44 8.65 -4.76
N ASP A 72 -2.96 9.35 -3.74
CA ASP A 72 -2.10 9.85 -2.66
C ASP A 72 -1.49 8.68 -1.90
N THR A 73 -0.24 8.86 -1.44
CA THR A 73 0.43 7.89 -0.58
C THR A 73 -0.25 7.82 0.77
N VAL A 74 -0.27 6.64 1.37
CA VAL A 74 -0.80 6.41 2.71
C VAL A 74 0.18 5.55 3.49
N VAL A 75 0.49 5.98 4.70
CA VAL A 75 1.29 5.23 5.66
C VAL A 75 0.48 5.11 6.94
N VAL A 76 0.21 3.88 7.37
CA VAL A 76 -0.48 3.56 8.62
C VAL A 76 0.53 3.06 9.62
N GLU A 77 0.68 3.81 10.70
CA GLU A 77 1.53 3.47 11.83
C GLU A 77 0.66 3.23 13.07
N ALA A 78 0.84 2.10 13.73
CA ALA A 78 0.11 1.76 14.95
C ALA A 78 1.05 1.13 15.99
N GLY A 79 0.71 1.26 17.26
CA GLY A 79 1.45 0.61 18.33
C GLY A 79 1.03 1.08 19.72
N TYR A 80 1.82 0.75 20.73
CA TYR A 80 1.47 0.96 22.13
C TYR A 80 2.43 1.93 22.80
N ASN A 81 1.90 2.76 23.71
CA ASN A 81 2.67 3.64 24.58
C ASN A 81 3.61 4.60 23.82
N GLY A 82 3.18 5.08 22.65
CA GLY A 82 3.93 6.00 21.80
C GLY A 82 4.94 5.35 20.85
N GLU A 83 5.19 4.04 20.99
CA GLU A 83 6.01 3.29 20.04
C GLU A 83 5.15 2.86 18.85
N LEU A 84 5.32 3.54 17.72
CA LEU A 84 4.58 3.28 16.49
C LEU A 84 5.41 2.40 15.55
N VAL A 85 4.77 1.38 14.99
CA VAL A 85 5.34 0.52 13.95
C VAL A 85 4.53 0.73 12.66
N LYS A 86 5.22 0.73 11.52
CA LYS A 86 4.59 0.81 10.20
C LYS A 86 3.85 -0.50 9.92
N GLU A 87 2.53 -0.43 9.89
CA GLU A 87 1.66 -1.60 9.64
C GLU A 87 1.25 -1.70 8.18
N PHE A 88 1.08 -0.58 7.48
CA PHE A 88 0.71 -0.58 6.07
C PHE A 88 1.30 0.63 5.35
N GLU A 89 1.71 0.43 4.10
CA GLU A 89 2.14 1.49 3.21
C GLU A 89 1.62 1.21 1.81
N GLY A 90 1.13 2.26 1.15
CA GLY A 90 0.56 2.13 -0.18
C GLY A 90 -0.05 3.43 -0.68
N TYR A 91 -1.11 3.29 -1.47
CA TYR A 91 -1.81 4.37 -2.16
C TYR A 91 -3.32 4.27 -1.98
N ILE A 92 -3.98 5.41 -2.04
CA ILE A 92 -5.45 5.48 -2.01
C ILE A 92 -6.00 5.00 -3.37
N SER A 93 -6.71 3.88 -3.35
CA SER A 93 -7.34 3.29 -4.53
C SER A 93 -8.73 3.88 -4.79
N SER A 94 -9.47 4.17 -3.72
CA SER A 94 -10.81 4.74 -3.76
C SER A 94 -11.06 5.64 -2.54
N VAL A 95 -11.86 6.69 -2.75
CA VAL A 95 -12.33 7.61 -1.71
C VAL A 95 -13.85 7.54 -1.70
N GLY A 96 -14.43 7.06 -0.61
CA GLY A 96 -15.88 6.98 -0.44
C GLY A 96 -16.54 8.35 -0.50
N ALA A 97 -17.69 8.46 -1.16
CA ALA A 97 -18.42 9.73 -1.32
C ALA A 97 -19.38 10.04 -0.16
N ASP A 98 -19.55 9.11 0.80
CA ASP A 98 -20.55 9.19 1.87
C ASP A 98 -19.91 9.32 3.27
N ILE A 99 -20.72 9.66 4.27
CA ILE A 99 -20.30 9.83 5.67
C ILE A 99 -20.75 8.61 6.48
N PRO A 100 -19.84 7.86 7.14
CA PRO A 100 -18.42 8.17 7.38
C PRO A 100 -17.54 7.93 6.16
N LEU A 101 -16.48 8.75 6.03
CA LEU A 101 -15.54 8.68 4.91
C LEU A 101 -14.71 7.40 5.02
N ILE A 102 -14.83 6.55 4.00
CA ILE A 102 -14.08 5.31 3.88
C ILE A 102 -12.99 5.51 2.83
N LEU A 103 -11.74 5.29 3.20
CA LEU A 103 -10.62 5.25 2.30
C LEU A 103 -10.26 3.79 2.05
N GLU A 104 -10.24 3.40 0.78
CA GLU A 104 -9.70 2.11 0.36
C GLU A 104 -8.30 2.33 -0.16
N CYS A 105 -7.38 1.49 0.28
CA CYS A 105 -5.96 1.61 0.01
C CYS A 105 -5.43 0.27 -0.48
N GLU A 106 -4.51 0.35 -1.43
CA GLU A 106 -3.77 -0.79 -1.96
C GLU A 106 -2.27 -0.51 -1.79
N ASP A 107 -1.47 -1.55 -1.63
CA ASP A 107 -0.02 -1.47 -1.57
C ASP A 107 0.63 -0.97 -2.89
N GLU A 108 1.94 -1.13 -3.04
CA GLU A 108 2.68 -0.78 -4.26
C GLU A 108 2.13 -1.43 -5.54
N MET A 109 1.34 -2.51 -5.44
CA MET A 109 0.67 -3.13 -6.60
C MET A 109 -0.28 -2.17 -7.31
N TYR A 110 -0.80 -1.16 -6.60
CA TYR A 110 -1.59 -0.09 -7.19
C TYR A 110 -0.87 0.61 -8.35
N ARG A 111 0.44 0.86 -8.20
CA ARG A 111 1.25 1.47 -9.26
C ARG A 111 1.45 0.51 -10.42
N LEU A 112 1.69 -0.76 -10.13
CA LEU A 112 1.94 -1.79 -11.15
C LEU A 112 0.73 -1.99 -12.06
N LYS A 113 -0.49 -1.90 -11.52
CA LYS A 113 -1.74 -1.94 -12.30
C LYS A 113 -1.89 -0.77 -13.27
N LYS A 114 -1.23 0.37 -13.00
CA LYS A 114 -1.31 1.59 -13.81
C LYS A 114 -0.17 1.74 -14.83
N LEU A 115 0.87 0.91 -14.73
CA LEU A 115 1.98 0.94 -15.68
C LEU A 115 1.49 0.53 -17.08
N PRO A 116 2.12 1.06 -18.15
CA PRO A 116 1.72 0.74 -19.52
C PRO A 116 1.86 -0.76 -19.78
N LYS A 117 0.98 -1.26 -20.64
CA LYS A 117 1.04 -2.64 -21.10
C LYS A 117 2.27 -2.86 -21.95
N VAL A 118 2.90 -4.02 -21.78
CA VAL A 118 4.11 -4.40 -22.51
C VAL A 118 3.89 -5.71 -23.24
N SER A 119 4.58 -5.88 -24.37
CA SER A 119 4.62 -7.13 -25.13
C SER A 119 6.07 -7.51 -25.38
N LYS A 120 6.45 -8.73 -25.02
CA LYS A 120 7.80 -9.25 -25.24
C LYS A 120 7.81 -10.78 -25.23
N THR A 121 8.55 -11.36 -26.15
CA THR A 121 8.83 -12.81 -26.14
C THR A 121 10.27 -13.04 -25.75
N PHE A 122 10.48 -13.86 -24.73
CA PHE A 122 11.78 -14.34 -24.29
C PHE A 122 11.95 -15.77 -24.79
N SER A 123 13.04 -16.04 -25.52
CA SER A 123 13.36 -17.38 -26.05
C SER A 123 13.84 -18.34 -24.94
N SER A 124 14.66 -17.82 -24.03
CA SER A 124 15.05 -18.42 -22.75
C SER A 124 15.30 -17.27 -21.77
N CYS A 125 14.71 -17.32 -20.58
CA CYS A 125 14.92 -16.28 -19.57
C CYS A 125 14.82 -16.83 -18.15
N LYS A 126 15.49 -16.13 -17.25
CA LYS A 126 15.35 -16.30 -15.81
C LYS A 126 14.26 -15.38 -15.29
N LEU A 127 13.71 -15.74 -14.14
CA LEU A 127 12.75 -14.89 -13.42
C LEU A 127 13.29 -13.47 -13.21
N LYS A 128 14.57 -13.34 -12.85
CA LYS A 128 15.25 -12.05 -12.68
C LYS A 128 15.22 -11.19 -13.95
N ASP A 129 15.32 -11.79 -15.14
CA ASP A 129 15.30 -11.06 -16.41
C ASP A 129 13.92 -10.44 -16.67
N ILE A 130 12.85 -11.16 -16.31
CA ILE A 130 11.48 -10.67 -16.43
C ILE A 130 11.25 -9.54 -15.43
N VAL A 131 11.66 -9.71 -14.18
CA VAL A 131 11.49 -8.67 -13.15
C VAL A 131 12.26 -7.39 -13.53
N ASN A 132 13.51 -7.51 -13.97
CA ASN A 132 14.31 -6.37 -14.42
C ASN A 132 13.71 -5.67 -15.66
N PHE A 133 13.07 -6.44 -16.55
CA PHE A 133 12.39 -5.87 -17.71
C PHE A 133 11.15 -5.05 -17.31
N LEU A 134 10.37 -5.53 -16.34
CA LEU A 134 9.15 -4.86 -15.89
C LEU A 134 9.44 -3.69 -14.95
N LEU A 135 10.44 -3.83 -14.08
CA LEU A 135 10.76 -2.92 -12.99
C LEU A 135 12.25 -2.53 -13.00
N PRO A 136 12.74 -1.83 -14.04
CA PRO A 136 14.16 -1.51 -14.17
C PRO A 136 14.68 -0.61 -13.03
N ASN A 137 13.80 0.13 -12.36
CA ASN A 137 14.14 1.06 -11.29
C ASN A 137 13.96 0.47 -9.87
N TYR A 138 13.54 -0.80 -9.73
CA TYR A 138 13.34 -1.43 -8.43
C TYR A 138 14.44 -2.44 -8.16
N GLN A 139 15.08 -2.34 -6.99
CA GLN A 139 15.95 -3.42 -6.51
C GLN A 139 15.07 -4.55 -6.00
N SER A 140 15.15 -5.71 -6.64
CA SER A 140 14.39 -6.90 -6.27
C SER A 140 15.34 -8.06 -5.96
N GLU A 141 15.15 -8.68 -4.80
CA GLU A 141 15.74 -9.97 -4.50
C GLU A 141 14.86 -11.06 -5.09
N VAL A 142 15.35 -11.65 -6.18
CA VAL A 142 14.62 -12.64 -6.97
C VAL A 142 15.39 -13.95 -6.93
N ILE A 143 14.68 -15.04 -6.63
CA ILE A 143 15.24 -16.39 -6.66
C ILE A 143 15.72 -16.69 -8.09
N ASP A 144 16.91 -17.28 -8.21
CA ASP A 144 17.44 -17.69 -9.50
C ASP A 144 16.65 -18.92 -10.02
N MET A 145 15.67 -18.66 -10.88
CA MET A 145 14.78 -19.67 -11.45
C MET A 145 14.74 -19.51 -12.98
N ASP A 146 15.06 -20.59 -13.69
CA ASP A 146 14.90 -20.64 -15.14
C ASP A 146 13.44 -20.89 -15.52
N LEU A 147 12.87 -19.99 -16.32
CA LEU A 147 11.50 -20.07 -16.81
C LEU A 147 11.42 -20.55 -18.27
N GLY A 148 12.57 -20.69 -18.93
CA GLY A 148 12.65 -21.06 -20.34
C GLY A 148 11.97 -20.00 -21.23
N LYS A 149 11.16 -20.46 -22.18
CA LYS A 149 10.44 -19.56 -23.09
C LYS A 149 9.26 -18.91 -22.38
N PHE A 150 9.26 -17.58 -22.29
CA PHE A 150 8.18 -16.82 -21.67
C PHE A 150 7.66 -15.74 -22.61
N MET A 151 6.35 -15.60 -22.73
CA MET A 151 5.71 -14.63 -23.61
C MET A 151 4.78 -13.73 -22.80
N ILE A 152 5.01 -12.43 -22.93
CA ILE A 152 4.16 -11.37 -22.45
C ILE A 152 3.44 -10.79 -23.66
N ASP A 153 2.12 -10.81 -23.64
CA ASP A 153 1.28 -10.25 -24.70
C ASP A 153 0.32 -9.23 -24.13
N ASN A 154 0.58 -7.96 -24.42
CA ASN A 154 -0.25 -6.80 -24.07
C ASN A 154 -0.77 -6.83 -22.62
N ALA A 155 0.14 -7.07 -21.69
CA ALA A 155 -0.16 -7.27 -20.27
C ALA A 155 0.49 -6.16 -19.43
N THR A 156 -0.16 -5.77 -18.34
CA THR A 156 0.46 -4.88 -17.36
C THR A 156 1.51 -5.65 -16.54
N PRO A 157 2.49 -4.96 -15.92
CA PRO A 157 3.40 -5.61 -14.99
C PRO A 157 2.68 -6.41 -13.91
N PHE A 158 1.57 -5.90 -13.38
CA PHE A 158 0.72 -6.62 -12.42
C PHE A 158 0.23 -7.96 -12.96
N ASP A 159 -0.33 -7.99 -14.18
CA ASP A 159 -0.82 -9.22 -14.82
C ASP A 159 0.30 -10.25 -15.01
N VAL A 160 1.50 -9.77 -15.37
CA VAL A 160 2.67 -10.65 -15.54
C VAL A 160 3.10 -11.23 -14.20
N PHE A 161 3.15 -10.41 -13.14
CA PHE A 161 3.50 -10.90 -11.81
C PHE A 161 2.46 -11.87 -11.24
N GLU A 162 1.17 -11.65 -11.48
CA GLU A 162 0.13 -12.60 -11.09
C GLU A 162 0.32 -13.95 -11.80
N ARG A 163 0.65 -13.92 -13.10
CA ARG A 163 0.99 -15.13 -13.86
C ARG A 163 2.24 -15.80 -13.32
N LEU A 164 3.27 -15.04 -12.98
CA LEU A 164 4.50 -15.56 -12.39
C LEU A 164 4.25 -16.21 -11.03
N LYS A 165 3.40 -15.65 -10.16
CA LYS A 165 3.03 -16.28 -8.88
C LYS A 165 2.37 -17.64 -9.06
N ARG A 166 1.53 -17.80 -10.10
CA ARG A 166 0.90 -19.10 -10.41
C ARG A 166 1.91 -20.14 -10.91
N ILE A 167 2.96 -19.71 -11.59
CA ILE A 167 4.02 -20.60 -12.14
C ILE A 167 5.07 -20.91 -11.06
N ALA A 168 5.51 -19.89 -10.35
CA ALA A 168 6.51 -19.95 -9.29
C ALA A 168 5.81 -19.97 -7.93
N VAL A 169 5.22 -21.11 -7.56
CA VAL A 169 4.73 -21.31 -6.18
C VAL A 169 5.95 -21.49 -5.26
N CYS A 170 6.65 -20.40 -4.93
CA CYS A 170 7.58 -20.24 -3.80
C CYS A 170 7.80 -18.73 -3.57
N GLY A 171 7.53 -18.26 -2.35
CA GLY A 171 7.18 -16.88 -2.03
C GLY A 171 8.21 -15.80 -2.35
N PHE A 172 7.69 -14.61 -2.67
CA PHE A 172 8.46 -13.37 -2.71
C PHE A 172 8.25 -12.62 -1.39
N THR A 173 9.33 -12.26 -0.71
CA THR A 173 9.30 -11.33 0.43
C THR A 173 10.02 -10.07 0.04
N SER A 174 9.27 -8.98 -0.16
CA SER A 174 9.83 -7.65 -0.32
C SER A 174 10.21 -7.11 1.07
N LYS A 175 11.50 -6.92 1.36
CA LYS A 175 11.95 -6.16 2.53
C LYS A 175 12.41 -4.77 2.09
N GLU A 176 11.75 -3.74 2.59
CA GLU A 176 12.35 -2.40 2.69
C GLU A 176 13.40 -2.39 3.80
N LYS A 177 14.51 -1.67 3.58
CA LYS A 177 15.49 -1.39 4.64
C LYS A 177 15.42 0.08 5.04
N SER A 178 15.46 0.22 6.37
CA SER A 178 15.62 1.40 7.22
C SER A 178 16.63 2.43 6.75
#